data_AF-A0A850BRT1-F1
#
_entry.id   AF-A0A850BRT1-F1
#
_cell.length_a   1.000
_cell.length_b   1.000
_cell.length_c   1.000
_cell.angle_alpha   90.00
_cell.angle_beta   90.00
_cell.angle_gamma   90.00
#
_symmetry.space_group_name_H-M   'P 1'
#
loop_
_entity.id
_entity.type
_entity.pdbx_description
1 polymer ?
#
loop_
_entity_poly.entity_id
_entity_poly.type
_entity_poly.pdbx_seq_one_letter_code
_entity_poly.pdbx_strand_id
1 'polypeptide(L)' 'METIARYLMIGGILLFLIGGGMYLAAKFGIPLGRLPGDIRIEGENGSFYFPITTSIVVSVVLTILLNAIVRLLKK' A
#
# COMPACT_ATOMS: atom_id res chain seq x y z
N MET A 1 -2.44 -9.79 -28.41
CA MET A 1 -2.20 -10.81 -27.35
C MET A 1 -1.12 -10.38 -26.37
N GLU A 2 0.05 -9.90 -26.82
CA GLU A 2 1.12 -9.42 -25.91
C GLU A 2 0.68 -8.31 -24.94
N THR A 3 -0.08 -7.32 -25.40
CA THR A 3 -0.59 -6.23 -24.55
C THR A 3 -1.47 -6.75 -23.41
N ILE A 4 -2.32 -7.74 -23.71
CA ILE A 4 -3.20 -8.39 -22.74
C ILE A 4 -2.37 -9.17 -21.72
N ALA A 5 -1.39 -9.96 -22.17
CA ALA A 5 -0.47 -10.68 -21.29
C ALA A 5 0.31 -9.73 -20.36
N ARG A 6 0.77 -8.58 -20.87
CA ARG A 6 1.43 -7.54 -20.06
C ARG A 6 0.52 -6.98 -18.97
N TYR A 7 -0.72 -6.65 -19.30
CA TYR A 7 -1.68 -6.15 -18.31
C TYR A 7 -2.03 -7.22 -17.26
N LEU A 8 -2.16 -8.49 -17.66
CA LEU A 8 -2.35 -9.60 -16.71
C LEU A 8 -1.17 -9.73 -15.74
N MET A 9 0.08 -9.64 -16.23
CA MET A 9 1.25 -9.70 -15.35
C MET A 9 1.29 -8.53 -14.37
N ILE A 10 1.03 -7.30 -14.84
CA ILE A 10 1.00 -6.11 -13.98
C ILE A 10 -0.12 -6.23 -12.93
N GLY A 11 -1.31 -6.67 -13.34
CA GLY A 11 -2.44 -6.89 -12.43
C GLY A 11 -2.15 -7.97 -11.37
N GLY A 12 -1.49 -9.06 -11.76
CA GLY A 12 -1.08 -10.11 -10.84
C GLY A 12 -0.07 -9.63 -9.79
N ILE A 13 0.92 -8.84 -10.20
CA ILE A 13 1.88 -8.23 -9.28
C ILE A 13 1.17 -7.27 -8.32
N LEU A 14 0.25 -6.43 -8.81
CA LEU A 14 -0.53 -5.52 -7.97
C LEU A 14 -1.38 -6.28 -6.94
N LEU A 15 -2.09 -7.32 -7.36
CA LEU A 15 -2.90 -8.15 -6.47
C LEU A 15 -2.04 -8.83 -5.40
N PHE A 16 -0.87 -9.35 -5.78
CA PHE A 16 0.07 -9.96 -4.84
C PHE A 16 0.57 -8.95 -3.80
N LEU A 17 0.93 -7.73 -4.22
CA LEU A 17 1.38 -6.67 -3.31
C LEU A 17 0.26 -6.22 -2.35
N ILE A 18 -0.96 -6.06 -2.85
CA ILE A 18 -2.13 -5.69 -2.03
C ILE A 18 -2.42 -6.81 -1.02
N GLY A 19 -2.54 -8.06 -1.47
CA GLY A 19 -2.81 -9.20 -0.61
C GLY A 19 -1.70 -9.44 0.42
N GLY A 20 -0.44 -9.33 0.01
CA GLY A 20 0.71 -9.42 0.90
C GLY A 20 0.73 -8.31 1.95
N GLY A 21 0.42 -7.07 1.56
CA GLY A 21 0.27 -5.94 2.47
C GLY A 21 -0.83 -6.15 3.50
N MET A 22 -2.01 -6.63 3.07
CA MET A 22 -3.12 -6.96 3.96
C MET A 22 -2.77 -8.10 4.93
N TYR A 23 -2.11 -9.15 4.44
CA TYR A 23 -1.65 -10.26 5.28
C TYR A 23 -0.67 -9.79 6.35
N LEU A 24 0.34 -8.98 5.97
CA LEU A 24 1.31 -8.45 6.92
C LEU A 24 0.63 -7.53 7.94
N ALA A 25 -0.27 -6.66 7.51
CA ALA A 25 -1.02 -5.79 8.41
C ALA A 25 -1.85 -6.59 9.43
N ALA A 26 -2.57 -7.62 8.98
CA ALA A 26 -3.32 -8.50 9.85
C ALA A 26 -2.40 -9.26 10.82
N LYS A 27 -1.26 -9.77 10.33
CA LYS A 27 -0.28 -10.53 11.13
C LYS A 27 0.39 -9.70 12.22
N PHE A 28 0.74 -8.45 11.92
CA PHE A 28 1.39 -7.53 12.86
C PHE A 28 0.39 -6.72 13.69
N GLY A 29 -0.92 -6.94 13.52
CA GLY A 29 -1.97 -6.20 14.22
C GLY A 29 -1.95 -4.70 13.89
N ILE A 30 -1.42 -4.33 12.72
CA ILE A 30 -1.36 -2.93 12.29
C ILE A 30 -2.80 -2.50 12.00
N PRO A 31 -3.33 -1.51 12.73
CA PRO A 31 -4.66 -1.02 12.46
C PRO A 31 -4.60 -0.12 11.22
N LEU A 32 -4.62 -0.73 10.03
CA LEU A 32 -4.81 -0.03 8.77
C LEU A 32 -6.10 0.79 8.86
N GLY A 33 -6.01 2.12 8.85
CA GLY A 33 -7.17 2.97 9.11
C GLY A 33 -7.20 3.66 10.49
N ARG A 34 -6.37 3.23 11.44
CA ARG A 34 -6.30 3.80 12.80
C ARG A 34 -4.86 3.88 13.31
N LEU A 35 -3.91 4.11 12.42
CA LEU A 35 -2.53 4.38 12.85
C LEU A 35 -2.51 5.69 13.65
N PRO A 36 -1.71 5.77 14.73
CA PRO A 36 -1.58 7.00 15.50
C PRO A 36 -1.12 8.13 14.57
N GLY A 37 -1.90 9.20 14.47
CA GLY A 37 -1.69 10.31 13.54
C GLY A 37 -2.56 10.30 12.29
N ASP A 38 -3.32 9.23 12.02
CA ASP A 38 -4.44 9.29 11.07
C ASP A 38 -5.61 10.06 11.70
N ILE A 39 -6.16 11.04 10.99
CA ILE A 39 -7.25 11.86 11.50
C ILE A 39 -8.56 11.16 11.15
N ARG A 40 -9.31 10.75 12.17
CA ARG A 40 -10.64 10.17 12.01
C ARG A 40 -11.63 10.98 12.82
N ILE A 41 -12.56 11.62 12.13
CA ILE A 41 -13.65 12.40 12.73
C ILE A 41 -14.92 11.62 12.45
N GLU A 42 -15.50 11.01 13.48
CA GLU A 42 -16.81 10.36 13.41
C GLU A 42 -17.84 11.29 14.05
N GLY A 43 -18.84 11.69 13.26
CA GLY A 43 -20.03 12.41 13.73
C GLY A 43 -21.30 11.60 13.49
N GLU A 44 -22.43 12.05 14.05
CA GLU A 44 -23.72 11.36 13.93
C GLU A 44 -24.22 11.23 12.47
N ASN A 45 -23.87 12.18 11.60
CA ASN A 45 -24.34 12.22 10.21
C ASN A 45 -23.23 11.92 9.17
N GLY A 46 -22.01 11.57 9.60
CA GLY A 46 -20.91 11.34 8.65
C GLY A 46 -19.58 10.98 9.30
N SER A 47 -18.71 10.36 8.52
CA SER A 47 -17.34 10.04 8.93
C SER A 47 -16.34 10.64 7.94
N PHE A 48 -15.31 11.30 8.46
CA PHE A 48 -14.19 11.82 7.69
C PHE A 48 -12.91 11.10 8.14
N TYR A 49 -12.19 10.51 7.18
CA TYR A 49 -10.95 9.79 7.42
C TYR A 49 -9.84 10.38 6.57
N PHE A 50 -8.74 10.79 7.21
CA PHE A 50 -7.57 11.35 6.56
C PHE A 50 -6.30 10.58 6.97
N PRO A 51 -5.81 9.67 6.09
CA PRO A 51 -4.71 8.74 6.35
C PRO A 51 -3.32 9.40 6.26
N ILE A 52 -2.96 10.35 7.13
CA ILE A 52 -1.65 11.03 7.04
C ILE A 52 -0.50 10.03 7.23
N THR A 53 -0.54 9.30 8.34
CA THR A 53 0.56 8.42 8.75
C THR A 53 0.60 7.21 7.84
N THR A 54 -0.57 6.65 7.52
CA THR A 54 -0.69 5.58 6.53
C THR A 54 -0.09 6.00 5.18
N SER A 55 -0.38 7.20 4.67
CA SER A 55 0.15 7.65 3.37
C SER A 55 1.66 7.85 3.38
N ILE A 56 2.22 8.38 4.47
CA ILE A 56 3.68 8.53 4.63
C ILE A 56 4.36 7.16 4.63
N VAL A 57 3.85 6.21 5.41
CA VAL A 57 4.41 4.85 5.49
C VAL A 57 4.38 4.18 4.11
N VAL A 58 3.24 4.24 3.42
CA VAL A 58 3.10 3.68 2.06
C VAL A 58 4.10 4.32 1.10
N SER A 59 4.26 5.65 1.15
CA SER A 59 5.21 6.37 0.30
C SER A 59 6.65 5.93 0.55
N VAL A 60 7.09 5.89 1.81
CA VAL A 60 8.46 5.47 2.17
C VAL A 60 8.74 4.03 1.73
N VAL A 61 7.81 3.11 1.99
CA VAL A 61 7.93 1.71 1.56
C VAL A 61 8.06 1.62 0.04
N LEU A 62 7.21 2.34 -0.70
CA LEU A 62 7.23 2.33 -2.15
C LEU A 62 8.54 2.92 -2.70
N THR A 63 9.03 4.01 -2.11
CA THR A 63 10.33 4.62 -2.48
C THR A 63 11.48 3.63 -2.25
N ILE A 64 11.52 2.93 -1.10
CA ILE A 64 12.57 1.94 -0.80
C ILE A 64 12.50 0.80 -1.82
N LEU A 65 11.31 0.25 -2.08
CA LEU A 65 11.13 -0.86 -3.02
C LEU A 65 11.55 -0.46 -4.44
N LEU A 66 11.10 0.69 -4.95
CA LEU A 66 11.48 1.17 -6.27
C LEU A 66 12.99 1.41 -6.37
N ASN A 67 13.60 2.03 -5.37
CA ASN A 67 15.03 2.27 -5.35
C ASN A 67 15.83 0.95 -5.31
N ALA A 68 15.39 -0.03 -4.51
CA ALA A 68 16.00 -1.35 -4.45
C ALA A 68 15.91 -2.08 -5.80
N ILE A 69 14.74 -2.06 -6.46
CA ILE A 69 14.55 -2.65 -7.79
C ILE A 69 15.45 -1.96 -8.81
N VAL A 70 15.45 -0.62 -8.87
CA VAL A 70 16.29 0.15 -9.81
C VAL A 70 17.77 -0.15 -9.58
N ARG A 71 18.21 -0.25 -8.32
CA ARG A 71 19.60 -0.57 -7.98
C ARG A 71 19.98 -1.98 -8.39
N LEU A 72 19.07 -2.96 -8.27
CA LEU A 72 19.30 -4.34 -8.71
C LEU A 72 19.33 -4.46 -10.24
N LEU A 73 18.51 -3.68 -10.96
CA LEU A 73 18.49 -3.65 -12.43
C LEU A 73 19.69 -2.90 -13.03
N LYS A 74 20.32 -2.00 -12.28
CA LYS A 74 21.53 -1.27 -12.68
C LYS A 74 22.83 -2.02 -12.39
N LYS A 75 22.76 -3.17 -11.74
CA LYS A 75 23.89 -4.07 -11.47
C LYS A 75 23.95 -5.14 -12.54
#